data_AF-A0A956AC08-F1
#
_entry.id   AF-A0A956AC08-F1
#
_cell.length_a   1.000
_cell.length_b   1.000
_cell.length_c   1.000
_cell.angle_alpha   90.00
_cell.angle_beta   90.00
_cell.angle_gamma   90.00
#
_symmetry.space_group_name_H-M   'P 1'
#
loop_
_entity.id
_entity.type
_entity.pdbx_description
1 polymer ?
#
loop_
_entity_poly.entity_id
_entity_poly.type
_entity_poly.pdbx_seq_one_letter_code
_entity_poly.pdbx_strand_id
1 'polypeptide(L)'
;FIDNLMRPSDHSRDNGYGEMASAPQATLEQFHQMLLQNPAQDPRNVAEAVARLVALPKGQRPFRTVVDNIGMGAGVEPYNQHAEQLTRAIYGSMQMTHLLDVQP
;
A
#
# COMPACT_ATOMS: atom_id res chain seq x y z
N PHE A 1 9.46 12.35 -1.23
CA PHE A 1 8.03 12.17 -1.56
C PHE A 1 7.18 13.23 -0.87
N ILE A 2 7.25 13.36 0.47
CA ILE A 2 6.45 14.32 1.25
C ILE A 2 6.60 15.77 0.75
N ASP A 3 7.81 16.19 0.39
CA ASP A 3 8.07 17.54 -0.13
C ASP A 3 7.40 17.82 -1.50
N ASN A 4 7.05 16.77 -2.24
CA ASN A 4 6.40 16.86 -3.55
C ASN A 4 4.87 16.69 -3.46
N LEU A 5 4.30 16.61 -2.26
CA LEU A 5 2.85 16.52 -2.10
C LEU A 5 2.18 17.83 -2.54
N MET A 6 1.08 17.71 -3.27
CA MET A 6 0.21 18.85 -3.54
C MET A 6 -0.34 19.39 -2.23
N ARG A 7 -0.14 20.69 -1.98
CA ARG A 7 -0.68 21.36 -0.80
C ARG A 7 -2.05 21.96 -1.11
N PRO A 8 -2.95 22.07 -0.11
CA PRO A 8 -4.19 22.82 -0.27
C PRO A 8 -3.86 24.25 -0.72
N SER A 9 -4.53 24.71 -1.76
CA SER A 9 -4.41 26.09 -2.26
C SER A 9 -5.52 27.00 -1.75
N ASP A 10 -6.61 26.42 -1.22
CA ASP A 10 -7.72 27.15 -0.60
C ASP A 10 -7.63 27.06 0.93
N HIS A 11 -7.52 28.22 1.57
CA HIS A 11 -7.41 28.39 3.02
C HIS A 11 -8.65 29.08 3.63
N SER A 12 -9.74 29.24 2.86
CA SER A 12 -10.95 29.98 3.28
C SER A 12 -11.67 29.35 4.49
N ARG A 13 -11.35 28.10 4.82
CA ARG A 13 -11.93 27.33 5.91
C ARG A 13 -11.00 27.11 7.11
N ASP A 14 -9.73 27.48 7.01
CA ASP A 14 -8.72 27.19 8.04
C ASP A 14 -9.12 27.73 9.41
N ASN A 15 -9.57 28.99 9.46
CA ASN A 15 -10.04 29.63 10.70
C ASN A 15 -11.23 28.88 11.35
N GLY A 16 -12.03 28.17 10.56
CA GLY A 16 -13.17 27.40 11.04
C GLY A 16 -12.78 26.14 11.82
N TYR A 17 -11.55 25.66 11.65
CA TYR A 17 -11.02 24.50 12.39
C TYR A 17 -10.41 24.88 13.75
N GLY A 18 -10.26 26.18 14.05
CA GLY A 18 -9.70 26.65 15.32
C GLY A 18 -8.33 26.06 15.61
N GLU A 19 -8.14 25.53 16.82
CA GLU A 19 -6.88 24.91 17.26
C GLU A 19 -6.47 23.69 16.41
N MET A 20 -7.43 23.03 15.74
CA MET A 20 -7.17 21.85 14.92
C MET A 20 -6.67 22.19 13.50
N ALA A 21 -6.66 23.47 13.11
CA ALA A 21 -6.24 23.89 11.77
C ALA A 21 -4.80 23.42 11.44
N SER A 22 -3.92 23.34 12.43
CA SER A 22 -2.52 22.90 12.27
C SER A 22 -2.29 21.40 12.41
N ALA A 23 -3.28 20.65 12.93
CA ALA A 23 -3.12 19.24 13.27
C ALA A 23 -2.71 18.37 12.06
N PRO A 24 -3.31 18.50 10.86
CA PRO A 24 -2.92 17.70 9.70
C PRO A 24 -1.45 17.91 9.30
N GLN A 25 -0.98 19.16 9.33
CA GLN A 25 0.41 19.49 9.00
C GLN A 25 1.36 18.92 10.05
N ALA A 26 1.03 19.05 11.34
CA ALA A 26 1.84 18.51 12.43
C ALA A 26 1.95 16.98 12.35
N THR A 27 0.85 16.28 12.06
CA THR A 27 0.84 14.82 11.88
C THR A 27 1.71 14.39 10.69
N LEU A 28 1.58 15.07 9.54
CA LEU A 28 2.38 14.77 8.36
C LEU A 28 3.87 14.98 8.60
N GLU A 29 4.24 16.04 9.32
CA GLU A 29 5.62 16.36 9.64
C GLU A 29 6.25 15.34 10.59
N GLN A 30 5.53 14.93 11.64
CA GLN A 30 5.98 13.85 12.52
C GLN A 30 6.14 12.53 11.77
N PHE A 31 5.20 12.21 10.87
CA PHE A 31 5.32 11.02 10.02
C PHE A 31 6.53 11.11 9.08
N HIS A 32 6.81 12.27 8.49
CA HIS A 32 8.00 12.47 7.67
C HIS A 32 9.28 12.24 8.49
N GLN A 33 9.37 12.77 9.70
CA GLN A 33 10.53 12.55 10.57
C GLN A 33 10.71 11.08 10.93
N MET A 34 9.63 10.37 11.24
CA MET A 34 9.68 8.93 11.50
C MET A 34 10.24 8.16 10.31
N LEU A 35 9.84 8.51 9.08
CA LEU A 35 10.36 7.87 7.86
C LEU A 35 11.84 8.19 7.62
N LEU A 36 12.27 9.44 7.81
CA LEU A 36 13.68 9.83 7.67
C LEU A 36 14.59 9.09 8.65
N GLN A 37 14.07 8.76 9.83
CA GLN A 37 14.79 8.02 10.87
C GLN A 37 14.79 6.50 10.64
N ASN A 38 14.02 5.98 9.68
CA ASN A 38 13.99 4.57 9.34
C ASN A 38 14.62 4.32 7.96
N PRO A 39 15.94 4.09 7.86
CA PRO A 39 16.61 3.84 6.59
C PRO A 39 16.15 2.54 5.91
N ALA A 40 15.49 1.62 6.64
CA ALA A 40 14.89 0.44 6.02
C ALA A 40 13.67 0.80 5.16
N GLN A 41 13.06 1.98 5.34
CA GLN A 41 12.01 2.52 4.47
C GLN A 41 12.59 3.20 3.24
N ASP A 42 13.12 2.37 2.33
CA ASP A 42 13.68 2.80 1.06
C ASP A 42 12.69 2.53 -0.09
N PRO A 43 12.36 3.52 -0.94
CA PRO A 43 11.52 3.29 -2.12
C PRO A 43 12.10 2.23 -3.08
N ARG A 44 13.41 1.98 -3.05
CA ARG A 44 14.05 0.90 -3.81
C ARG A 44 13.51 -0.48 -3.48
N ASN A 45 13.01 -0.70 -2.26
CA ASN A 45 12.42 -1.98 -1.85
C ASN A 45 11.24 -2.39 -2.76
N VAL A 46 10.44 -1.43 -3.21
CA VAL A 46 9.33 -1.67 -4.14
C VAL A 46 9.86 -2.07 -5.51
N ALA A 47 10.85 -1.33 -6.03
CA ALA A 47 11.46 -1.62 -7.33
C ALA A 47 12.10 -3.02 -7.35
N GLU A 48 12.79 -3.39 -6.27
CA GLU A 48 13.37 -4.72 -6.11
C GLU A 48 12.31 -5.81 -6.01
N ALA A 49 11.21 -5.58 -5.27
CA ALA A 49 10.10 -6.52 -5.19
C ALA A 49 9.50 -6.77 -6.58
N VAL A 50 9.29 -5.70 -7.36
CA VAL A 50 8.82 -5.81 -8.75
C VAL A 50 9.80 -6.59 -9.61
N ALA A 51 11.11 -6.29 -9.52
CA ALA A 51 12.12 -7.01 -10.28
C ALA A 51 12.13 -8.51 -9.94
N ARG A 52 12.03 -8.86 -8.65
CA ARG A 52 11.90 -10.26 -8.19
C ARG A 52 10.64 -10.92 -8.76
N LEU A 53 9.49 -10.25 -8.72
CA LEU A 53 8.24 -10.77 -9.28
C LEU A 53 8.34 -11.02 -10.79
N VAL A 54 8.98 -10.11 -11.53
CA VAL A 54 9.18 -10.26 -12.98
C VAL A 54 10.04 -11.48 -13.29
N ALA A 55 11.08 -11.72 -12.50
CA ALA A 55 11.99 -12.86 -12.64
C ALA A 55 11.37 -14.21 -12.25
N LEU A 56 10.25 -14.24 -11.52
CA LEU A 56 9.56 -15.49 -11.19
C LEU A 56 9.04 -16.18 -12.46
N PRO A 57 9.11 -17.53 -12.52
CA PRO A 57 8.50 -18.29 -13.60
C PRO A 57 7.00 -17.98 -13.75
N LYS A 58 6.48 -18.18 -14.97
CA LYS A 58 5.04 -18.11 -15.25
C LYS A 58 4.26 -18.95 -14.24
N GLY A 59 3.17 -18.38 -13.70
CA GLY A 59 2.32 -19.06 -12.72
C GLY A 59 2.81 -19.04 -11.27
N GLN A 60 4.03 -18.55 -10.99
CA GLN A 60 4.57 -18.51 -9.62
C GLN A 60 4.47 -17.14 -8.94
N ARG A 61 3.99 -16.10 -9.65
CA ARG A 61 3.79 -14.79 -9.05
C ARG A 61 2.63 -14.84 -8.06
N PRO A 62 2.83 -14.42 -6.80
CA PRO A 62 1.72 -14.30 -5.85
C PRO A 62 0.71 -13.26 -6.33
N PHE A 63 -0.55 -13.40 -5.90
CA PHE A 63 -1.62 -12.47 -6.27
C PHE A 63 -1.36 -11.04 -5.74
N ARG A 64 -0.76 -10.92 -4.56
CA ARG A 64 -0.32 -9.66 -3.96
C ARG A 64 1.03 -9.82 -3.29
N THR A 65 1.86 -8.78 -3.33
CA THR A 65 3.14 -8.71 -2.63
C THR A 65 3.12 -7.50 -1.72
N VAL A 66 3.26 -7.72 -0.42
CA VAL A 66 3.38 -6.64 0.58
C VAL A 66 4.84 -6.23 0.67
N VAL A 67 5.09 -4.93 0.61
CA VAL A 67 6.42 -4.33 0.79
C VAL A 67 6.31 -3.34 1.93
N ASP A 68 6.69 -3.76 3.13
CA ASP A 68 6.64 -2.92 4.31
C ASP A 68 7.77 -3.28 5.30
N ASN A 69 8.49 -2.26 5.74
CA ASN A 69 9.57 -2.35 6.73
C ASN A 69 9.31 -1.46 7.96
N ILE A 70 8.06 -0.99 8.19
CA ILE A 70 7.65 -0.21 9.39
C ILE A 70 6.60 -0.91 10.25
N GLY A 71 6.18 -2.12 9.88
CA GLY A 71 5.25 -2.93 10.64
C GLY A 71 3.76 -2.64 10.37
N MET A 72 3.46 -1.77 9.39
CA MET A 72 2.08 -1.52 8.94
C MET A 72 1.54 -2.67 8.06
N GLY A 73 2.43 -3.41 7.39
CA GLY A 73 2.11 -4.52 6.50
C GLY A 73 1.45 -5.71 7.20
N ALA A 74 1.74 -5.90 8.49
CA ALA A 74 1.21 -7.01 9.29
C ALA A 74 -0.34 -7.03 9.33
N GLY A 75 -0.99 -5.86 9.28
CA GLY A 75 -2.45 -5.78 9.19
C GLY A 75 -3.00 -5.99 7.77
N VAL A 76 -2.17 -5.77 6.75
CA VAL A 76 -2.56 -5.81 5.33
C VAL A 76 -2.43 -7.22 4.75
N GLU A 77 -1.45 -8.00 5.19
CA GLU A 77 -1.25 -9.39 4.77
C GLU A 77 -2.49 -10.29 4.96
N PRO A 78 -3.10 -10.39 6.16
CA PRO A 78 -4.29 -11.23 6.36
C PRO A 78 -5.49 -10.72 5.56
N TYR A 79 -5.61 -9.40 5.40
CA TYR A 79 -6.65 -8.80 4.57
C TYR A 79 -6.50 -9.20 3.10
N ASN A 80 -5.29 -9.12 2.55
CA ASN A 80 -4.98 -9.54 1.19
C ASN A 80 -5.29 -11.02 0.95
N GLN A 81 -4.96 -11.87 1.91
CA GLN A 81 -5.29 -13.30 1.86
C GLN A 81 -6.81 -13.53 1.85
N HIS A 82 -7.56 -12.85 2.72
CA HIS A 82 -9.02 -12.95 2.74
C HIS A 82 -9.66 -12.44 1.44
N ALA A 83 -9.15 -11.34 0.89
CA ALA A 83 -9.63 -10.80 -0.37
C ALA A 83 -9.42 -11.79 -1.53
N GLU A 84 -8.27 -12.48 -1.57
CA GLU A 84 -8.02 -13.52 -2.56
C GLU A 84 -8.97 -14.71 -2.38
N GLN A 85 -9.14 -15.20 -1.15
CA GLN A 85 -10.04 -16.31 -0.83
C GLN A 85 -11.49 -16.00 -1.23
N LEU A 86 -11.98 -14.79 -0.90
CA LEU A 86 -13.32 -14.35 -1.26
C LEU A 86 -13.50 -14.28 -2.77
N THR A 87 -12.51 -13.73 -3.49
CA THR A 87 -12.53 -13.66 -4.95
C THR A 87 -12.62 -15.06 -5.56
N ARG A 88 -11.78 -15.99 -5.10
CA ARG A 88 -11.81 -17.39 -5.55
C ARG A 88 -13.14 -18.08 -5.24
N ALA A 89 -13.73 -17.83 -4.07
CA ALA A 89 -15.02 -18.41 -3.69
C ALA A 89 -16.18 -17.93 -4.60
N ILE A 90 -16.22 -16.62 -4.90
CA ILE A 90 -17.23 -16.04 -5.81
C ILE A 90 -17.07 -16.60 -7.23
N TYR A 91 -15.84 -16.64 -7.75
CA TYR A 91 -15.62 -17.20 -9.09
C TYR A 91 -15.90 -18.71 -9.12
N GLY A 92 -15.61 -19.42 -8.04
CA GLY A 92 -15.91 -20.83 -7.89
C GLY A 92 -17.41 -21.13 -7.94
N SER A 93 -18.24 -20.34 -7.26
CA SER A 93 -19.69 -20.53 -7.29
C SER A 93 -20.30 -20.29 -8.68
N MET A 94 -19.64 -19.46 -9.50
CA MET A 94 -20.00 -19.19 -10.89
C MET A 94 -19.35 -20.16 -11.89
N GLN A 95 -18.59 -21.17 -11.44
CA GLN A 95 -17.84 -22.10 -12.29
C GLN A 95 -16.77 -21.40 -13.18
N MET A 96 -16.24 -20.28 -12.71
CA MET A 96 -15.29 -19.41 -13.41
C MET A 96 -13.87 -19.44 -12.82
N THR A 97 -13.54 -20.39 -11.94
CA THR A 97 -12.22 -20.48 -11.27
C THR A 97 -11.05 -20.45 -12.24
N HIS A 98 -11.19 -21.05 -13.43
CA HIS A 98 -10.17 -21.10 -14.47
C HIS A 98 -9.65 -19.72 -14.92
N LEU A 99 -10.43 -18.64 -14.72
CA LEU A 99 -10.00 -17.27 -15.00
C LEU A 99 -8.97 -16.74 -13.99
N LEU A 100 -8.86 -17.37 -12.83
CA LEU A 100 -7.94 -17.00 -11.76
C LEU A 100 -6.64 -17.82 -11.78
N ASP A 101 -6.55 -18.81 -12.67
CA ASP A 101 -5.42 -19.72 -12.76
C ASP A 101 -4.64 -19.45 -14.05
N VAL A 102 -3.31 -19.40 -13.92
CA VAL A 102 -2.43 -19.22 -15.07
C VAL A 102 -2.41 -20.51 -15.87
N GLN A 103 -2.88 -20.44 -17.11
CA GLN A 103 -2.87 -21.59 -18.02
C GLN A 103 -1.43 -22.04 -18.32
N PRO A 104 -1.19 -23.34 -18.57
CA PRO A 104 0.13 -23.88 -18.91
C PRO A 104 0.87 -23.07 -19.98
#